data_AF-A0AAU5PLU5-F1
#
_entry.id   AF-A0AAU5PLU5-F1
#
_cell.length_a   1.000
_cell.length_b   1.000
_cell.length_c   1.000
_cell.angle_alpha   90.00
_cell.angle_beta   90.00
_cell.angle_gamma   90.00
#
_symmetry.space_group_name_H-M   'P 1'
#
loop_
_entity.id
_entity.type
_entity.pdbx_description
1 polymer ?
#
loop_
_entity_poly.entity_id
_entity_poly.type
_entity_poly.pdbx_seq_one_letter_code
_entity_poly.pdbx_strand_id
1 'polypeptide(L)'
;MTAPNAAASSTTSGNGNGELNWLLDELVQRVASIRKALVLSSDGLPTGASQDLTREDGEHLAAVASGFHSLAKGVGRHFEAGRVRQTVVELEDAFLFVTAAGDGSCLAVLADADSDVGQVAYEMTLMVKRVGAHLATAPRTGLPAGG
;
A
#
# COMPACT_ATOMS: atom_id res chain seq x y z
N MET A 1 34.84 -25.76 30.96
CA MET A 1 34.91 -24.32 31.33
C MET A 1 34.78 -23.51 30.04
N THR A 2 33.54 -23.29 29.61
CA THR A 2 33.18 -22.57 28.37
C THR A 2 32.51 -21.27 28.76
N ALA A 3 33.13 -20.14 28.40
CA ALA A 3 32.55 -18.81 28.50
C ALA A 3 31.60 -18.54 27.30
N PRO A 4 30.56 -17.70 27.45
CA PRO A 4 29.44 -17.63 26.53
C PRO A 4 29.63 -16.66 25.36
N ASN A 5 28.85 -16.99 24.33
CA ASN A 5 28.66 -16.37 23.03
C ASN A 5 28.13 -14.93 23.11
N ALA A 6 28.66 -14.04 22.27
CA ALA A 6 28.23 -12.66 22.14
C ALA A 6 26.81 -12.60 21.54
N ALA A 7 25.91 -11.90 22.25
CA ALA A 7 24.55 -11.66 21.82
C ALA A 7 24.52 -10.75 20.59
N ALA A 8 23.94 -11.24 19.50
CA ALA A 8 23.58 -10.45 18.35
C ALA A 8 22.41 -9.52 18.69
N SER A 9 22.61 -8.22 18.51
CA SER A 9 21.58 -7.19 18.65
C SER A 9 20.55 -7.34 17.52
N SER A 10 19.36 -7.80 17.85
CA SER A 10 18.20 -7.79 16.95
C SER A 10 17.63 -6.36 16.89
N THR A 11 17.94 -5.63 15.83
CA THR A 11 17.44 -4.27 15.58
C THR A 11 15.97 -4.30 15.16
N THR A 12 15.15 -3.53 15.89
CA THR A 12 13.70 -3.32 15.70
C THR A 12 13.33 -2.70 14.35
N SER A 13 12.66 -3.45 13.46
CA SER A 13 12.02 -2.92 12.23
C SER A 13 10.55 -2.52 12.42
N GLY A 14 10.11 -2.22 13.65
CA GLY A 14 8.69 -2.13 14.03
C GLY A 14 7.95 -0.81 13.79
N ASN A 15 8.63 0.31 13.51
CA ASN A 15 7.96 1.63 13.49
C ASN A 15 7.33 2.01 12.14
N GLY A 16 7.88 1.55 11.02
CA GLY A 16 7.43 1.99 9.68
C GLY A 16 6.04 1.48 9.30
N ASN A 17 5.76 0.20 9.57
CA ASN A 17 4.46 -0.41 9.26
C ASN A 17 3.36 0.03 10.22
N GLY A 18 3.69 0.25 11.51
CA GLY A 18 2.71 0.71 12.50
C GLY A 18 2.14 2.10 12.14
N GLU A 19 2.99 3.00 11.66
CA GLU A 19 2.56 4.33 11.21
C GLU A 19 1.78 4.27 9.89
N LEU A 20 2.13 3.37 8.96
CA LEU A 20 1.33 3.14 7.75
C LEU A 20 -0.07 2.61 8.09
N ASN A 21 -0.18 1.65 9.00
CA ASN A 21 -1.47 1.09 9.42
C ASN A 21 -2.37 2.19 10.01
N TRP A 22 -1.81 3.01 10.91
CA TRP A 22 -2.50 4.16 11.48
C TRP A 22 -3.06 5.12 10.41
N LEU A 23 -2.26 5.45 9.39
CA LEU A 23 -2.71 6.32 8.31
C LEU A 23 -3.88 5.69 7.55
N LEU A 24 -3.82 4.38 7.27
CA LEU A 24 -4.89 3.67 6.58
C LEU A 24 -6.16 3.57 7.41
N ASP A 25 -6.03 3.42 8.73
CA ASP A 25 -7.17 3.49 9.65
C ASP A 25 -7.84 4.86 9.61
N GLU A 26 -7.06 5.95 9.57
CA GLU A 26 -7.63 7.29 9.40
C GLU A 26 -8.40 7.44 8.08
N LEU A 27 -7.93 6.83 6.98
CA LEU A 27 -8.65 6.88 5.70
C LEU A 27 -10.01 6.20 5.80
N VAL A 28 -10.03 4.98 6.37
CA VAL A 28 -11.26 4.21 6.58
C VAL A 28 -12.23 4.97 7.50
N GLN A 29 -11.73 5.62 8.54
CA GLN A 29 -12.56 6.41 9.45
C GLN A 29 -13.11 7.70 8.83
N ARG A 30 -12.36 8.35 7.93
CA ARG A 30 -12.77 9.60 7.26
C ARG A 30 -13.83 9.37 6.19
N VAL A 31 -13.81 8.22 5.54
CA VAL A 31 -14.78 7.86 4.49
C VAL A 31 -15.47 6.57 4.90
N ALA A 32 -16.64 6.70 5.53
CA ALA A 32 -17.36 5.58 6.12
C ALA A 32 -17.71 4.45 5.13
N SER A 33 -17.78 4.77 3.82
CA SER A 33 -18.04 3.80 2.76
C SER A 33 -16.79 3.05 2.28
N ILE A 34 -15.60 3.37 2.80
CA ILE A 34 -14.39 2.57 2.60
C ILE A 34 -14.41 1.42 3.61
N ARG A 35 -14.34 0.18 3.08
CA ARG A 35 -14.34 -1.04 3.89
C ARG A 35 -12.93 -1.47 4.30
N LYS A 36 -11.97 -1.36 3.38
CA LYS A 36 -10.59 -1.86 3.53
C LYS A 36 -9.62 -0.95 2.80
N ALA A 37 -8.44 -0.75 3.38
CA ALA A 37 -7.33 -0.06 2.72
C ALA A 37 -6.01 -0.82 2.92
N LEU A 38 -5.16 -0.82 1.90
CA LEU A 38 -3.89 -1.55 1.89
C LEU A 38 -2.84 -0.76 1.10
N VAL A 39 -1.64 -0.63 1.66
CA VAL A 39 -0.45 -0.21 0.91
C VAL A 39 0.41 -1.43 0.63
N LEU A 40 0.83 -1.58 -0.62
CA LEU A 40 1.68 -2.67 -1.08
C LEU A 40 2.89 -2.15 -1.84
N SER A 41 3.96 -2.91 -1.86
CA SER A 41 5.12 -2.68 -2.73
C SER A 41 4.87 -3.19 -4.15
N SER A 42 5.76 -2.80 -5.08
CA SER A 42 5.65 -3.13 -6.50
C SER A 42 5.79 -4.62 -6.82
N ASP A 43 6.33 -5.41 -5.89
CA ASP A 43 6.40 -6.88 -5.95
C ASP A 43 5.15 -7.57 -5.38
N GLY A 44 4.15 -6.79 -4.93
CA GLY A 44 2.87 -7.33 -4.45
C GLY A 44 2.85 -7.70 -2.97
N LEU A 45 3.84 -7.27 -2.18
CA LEU A 45 3.85 -7.53 -0.74
C LEU A 45 3.09 -6.45 0.05
N PRO A 46 2.20 -6.83 0.99
CA PRO A 46 1.61 -5.90 1.95
C PRO A 46 2.68 -5.17 2.78
N THR A 47 2.58 -3.85 2.85
CA THR A 47 3.48 -2.99 3.66
C THR A 47 2.72 -2.20 4.73
N GLY A 48 1.41 -2.04 4.57
CA GLY A 48 0.51 -1.54 5.60
C GLY A 48 -0.93 -1.91 5.28
N ALA A 49 -1.76 -2.10 6.30
CA ALA A 49 -3.16 -2.50 6.17
C ALA A 49 -4.02 -1.78 7.21
N SER A 50 -5.26 -1.47 6.84
CA SER A 50 -6.28 -1.01 7.80
C SER A 50 -6.67 -2.13 8.78
N GLN A 51 -7.08 -1.77 9.98
CA GLN A 51 -7.35 -2.63 11.13
C GLN A 51 -8.26 -3.82 10.82
N ASP A 52 -9.31 -3.63 10.03
CA ASP A 52 -10.28 -4.69 9.75
C ASP A 52 -9.86 -5.62 8.60
N LEU A 53 -8.69 -5.40 7.98
CA LEU A 53 -8.17 -6.26 6.92
C LEU A 53 -7.31 -7.36 7.54
N THR A 54 -7.77 -8.61 7.45
CA THR A 54 -6.99 -9.74 7.96
C THR A 54 -5.70 -9.90 7.17
N ARG A 55 -4.70 -10.59 7.75
CA ARG A 55 -3.42 -10.83 7.08
C ARG A 55 -3.60 -11.58 5.75
N GLU A 56 -4.46 -12.60 5.75
CA GLU A 56 -4.75 -13.41 4.56
C GLU A 56 -5.47 -12.59 3.48
N ASP A 57 -6.51 -11.85 3.86
CA ASP A 57 -7.22 -10.97 2.92
C ASP A 57 -6.31 -9.87 2.37
N GLY A 58 -5.39 -9.35 3.20
CA GLY A 58 -4.40 -8.36 2.80
C GLY A 58 -3.40 -8.90 1.77
N GLU A 59 -2.90 -10.12 1.98
CA GLU A 59 -2.04 -10.81 1.00
C GLU A 59 -2.79 -11.04 -0.32
N HIS A 60 -4.05 -11.48 -0.26
CA HIS A 60 -4.87 -11.69 -1.44
C HIS A 60 -5.15 -10.38 -2.20
N LEU A 61 -5.56 -9.33 -1.49
CA LEU A 61 -5.81 -8.00 -2.06
C LEU A 61 -4.53 -7.41 -2.69
N ALA A 62 -3.36 -7.62 -2.08
CA ALA A 62 -2.08 -7.18 -2.64
C ALA A 62 -1.77 -7.87 -3.98
N ALA A 63 -1.99 -9.18 -4.05
CA ALA A 63 -1.78 -9.96 -5.27
C ALA A 63 -2.71 -9.46 -6.40
N VAL A 64 -3.99 -9.25 -6.09
CA VAL A 64 -4.98 -8.72 -7.05
C VAL A 64 -4.60 -7.30 -7.52
N ALA A 65 -4.31 -6.40 -6.57
CA ALA A 65 -3.99 -5.00 -6.87
C ALA A 65 -2.70 -4.86 -7.71
N SER A 66 -1.66 -5.63 -7.40
CA SER A 66 -0.41 -5.64 -8.17
C SER A 66 -0.60 -6.18 -9.59
N GLY A 67 -1.47 -7.18 -9.77
CA GLY A 67 -1.90 -7.67 -11.08
C GLY A 67 -2.57 -6.58 -11.91
N PHE A 68 -3.57 -5.88 -11.35
CA PHE A 68 -4.24 -4.77 -12.02
C PHE A 68 -3.27 -3.64 -12.41
N HIS A 69 -2.38 -3.24 -11.50
CA HIS A 69 -1.40 -2.20 -11.78
C HIS A 69 -0.44 -2.59 -12.91
N SER A 70 -0.02 -3.86 -12.95
CA SER A 70 0.87 -4.40 -13.99
C SER A 70 0.19 -4.44 -15.37
N LEU A 71 -1.05 -4.89 -15.43
CA LEU A 71 -1.86 -4.88 -16.67
C LEU A 71 -2.07 -3.45 -17.17
N ALA A 72 -2.45 -2.53 -16.30
CA ALA A 72 -2.64 -1.12 -16.65
C ALA A 72 -1.34 -0.46 -17.15
N LYS A 73 -0.18 -0.78 -16.54
CA LYS A 73 1.13 -0.37 -17.04
C LYS A 73 1.43 -0.93 -18.43
N GLY A 74 0.99 -2.15 -18.71
CA GLY A 74 1.06 -2.77 -20.04
C GLY A 74 0.33 -1.92 -21.08
N VAL A 75 -0.91 -1.52 -20.79
CA VAL A 75 -1.72 -0.64 -21.64
C VAL A 75 -1.00 0.70 -21.89
N GLY A 76 -0.56 1.38 -20.82
CA GLY A 76 0.12 2.68 -20.93
C GLY A 76 1.38 2.63 -21.79
N ARG A 77 2.17 1.56 -21.70
CA ARG A 77 3.35 1.36 -22.55
C ARG A 77 3.00 0.98 -23.98
N HIS A 78 2.08 0.05 -24.18
CA HIS A 78 1.75 -0.49 -25.50
C HIS A 78 1.08 0.54 -26.41
N PHE A 79 0.22 1.38 -25.83
CA PHE A 79 -0.51 2.42 -26.56
C PHE A 79 0.07 3.82 -26.37
N GLU A 80 1.29 3.93 -25.81
CA GLU A 80 1.98 5.22 -25.56
C GLU A 80 1.13 6.24 -24.76
N ALA A 81 0.20 5.76 -23.94
CA ALA A 81 -0.78 6.58 -23.20
C ALA A 81 -0.25 7.12 -21.85
N GLY A 82 1.06 6.99 -21.61
CA GLY A 82 1.71 7.52 -20.41
C GLY A 82 1.57 6.62 -19.17
N ARG A 83 1.69 7.25 -17.98
CA ARG A 83 1.70 6.54 -16.69
C ARG A 83 0.29 6.26 -16.19
N VAL A 84 0.11 5.11 -15.54
CA VAL A 84 -1.14 4.76 -14.85
C VAL A 84 -1.39 5.77 -13.74
N ARG A 85 -2.54 6.44 -13.79
CA ARG A 85 -2.99 7.32 -12.69
C ARG A 85 -3.73 6.52 -11.63
N GLN A 86 -4.70 5.73 -12.06
CA GLN A 86 -5.55 4.92 -11.19
C GLN A 86 -6.20 3.81 -12.01
N THR A 87 -6.44 2.67 -11.38
CA THR A 87 -7.34 1.62 -11.85
C THR A 87 -8.59 1.65 -10.97
N VAL A 88 -9.76 1.54 -11.60
CA VAL A 88 -11.06 1.41 -10.92
C VAL A 88 -11.73 0.15 -11.44
N VAL A 89 -12.17 -0.70 -10.53
CA VAL A 89 -12.94 -1.91 -10.83
C VAL A 89 -14.27 -1.78 -10.12
N GLU A 90 -15.35 -1.79 -10.90
CA GLU A 90 -16.72 -1.79 -10.41
C GLU A 90 -17.21 -3.23 -10.29
N LEU A 91 -17.66 -3.60 -9.10
CA LEU A 91 -18.30 -4.86 -8.77
C LEU A 91 -19.75 -4.58 -8.38
N GLU A 92 -20.58 -5.62 -8.35
CA GLU A 92 -22.01 -5.49 -8.00
C GLU A 92 -22.24 -4.75 -6.68
N ASP A 93 -21.43 -5.05 -5.65
CA ASP A 93 -21.58 -4.48 -4.31
C ASP A 93 -20.36 -3.68 -3.84
N ALA A 94 -19.40 -3.38 -4.73
CA ALA A 94 -18.18 -2.69 -4.31
C ALA A 94 -17.44 -1.99 -5.46
N PHE A 95 -16.58 -1.04 -5.09
CA PHE A 95 -15.52 -0.54 -5.94
C PHE A 95 -14.15 -0.93 -5.38
N LEU A 96 -13.25 -1.37 -6.25
CA LEU A 96 -11.82 -1.48 -5.97
C LEU A 96 -11.07 -0.38 -6.70
N PHE A 97 -10.35 0.44 -5.93
CA PHE A 97 -9.44 1.46 -6.45
C PHE A 97 -8.00 1.03 -6.23
N VAL A 98 -7.15 1.19 -7.24
CA VAL A 98 -5.71 0.97 -7.14
C VAL A 98 -4.97 2.16 -7.73
N THR A 99 -4.16 2.84 -6.93
CA THR A 99 -3.38 4.01 -7.36
C THR A 99 -1.91 3.87 -6.96
N ALA A 100 -1.02 4.52 -7.69
CA ALA A 100 0.38 4.63 -7.28
C ALA A 100 0.48 5.43 -5.97
N ALA A 101 1.32 4.97 -5.05
CA ALA A 101 1.54 5.56 -3.72
C ALA A 101 3.02 5.90 -3.49
N GLY A 102 3.67 6.51 -4.48
CA GLY A 102 5.12 6.78 -4.50
C GLY A 102 5.89 5.81 -5.39
N ASP A 103 7.22 5.93 -5.38
CA ASP A 103 8.11 5.10 -6.20
C ASP A 103 8.16 3.67 -5.64
N GLY A 104 7.52 2.74 -6.34
CA GLY A 104 7.53 1.32 -5.99
C GLY A 104 6.44 0.89 -5.02
N SER A 105 5.41 1.72 -4.79
CA SER A 105 4.27 1.36 -3.92
C SER A 105 2.92 1.69 -4.56
N CYS A 106 1.89 0.98 -4.14
CA CYS A 106 0.50 1.22 -4.54
C CYS A 106 -0.41 1.27 -3.31
N LEU A 107 -1.48 2.05 -3.39
CA LEU A 107 -2.59 2.07 -2.44
C LEU A 107 -3.79 1.38 -3.10
N ALA A 108 -4.32 0.36 -2.44
CA ALA A 108 -5.54 -0.33 -2.80
C ALA A 108 -6.64 -0.02 -1.77
N VAL A 109 -7.84 0.30 -2.24
CA VAL A 109 -9.00 0.66 -1.41
C VAL A 109 -10.23 -0.07 -1.93
N LEU A 110 -10.94 -0.76 -1.03
CA LEU A 110 -12.22 -1.39 -1.31
C LEU A 110 -13.32 -0.56 -0.65
N ALA A 111 -14.30 -0.13 -1.43
CA ALA A 111 -15.41 0.72 -0.97
C ALA A 111 -16.76 0.12 -1.36
N ASP A 112 -17.84 0.49 -0.65
CA ASP A 112 -19.22 0.10 -0.95
C ASP A 112 -19.67 0.62 -2.33
N ALA A 113 -20.61 -0.07 -2.98
CA ALA A 113 -21.17 0.34 -4.28
C ALA A 113 -21.94 1.66 -4.25
N ASP A 114 -22.44 2.10 -3.08
CA ASP A 114 -23.12 3.39 -2.90
C ASP A 114 -22.17 4.53 -2.52
N SER A 115 -20.85 4.28 -2.55
CA SER A 115 -19.82 5.28 -2.24
C SER A 115 -19.84 6.46 -3.21
N ASP A 116 -19.61 7.66 -2.68
CA ASP A 116 -19.20 8.80 -3.50
C ASP A 116 -17.77 8.56 -4.01
N VAL A 117 -17.66 8.10 -5.26
CA VAL A 117 -16.40 7.83 -5.95
C VAL A 117 -15.48 9.06 -5.97
N GLY A 118 -16.05 10.26 -6.08
CA GLY A 118 -15.30 11.50 -6.06
C GLY A 118 -14.65 11.77 -4.69
N GLN A 119 -15.40 11.55 -3.62
CA GLN A 119 -14.90 11.66 -2.25
C GLN A 119 -13.81 10.62 -1.96
N VAL A 120 -14.03 9.35 -2.34
CA VAL A 120 -13.04 8.28 -2.16
C VAL A 120 -11.74 8.64 -2.90
N ALA A 121 -11.82 9.04 -4.17
CA ALA A 121 -10.65 9.40 -4.96
C ALA A 121 -9.91 10.64 -4.39
N TYR A 122 -10.63 11.61 -3.85
CA TYR A 122 -10.05 12.79 -3.19
C TYR A 122 -9.24 12.40 -1.95
N GLU A 123 -9.84 11.63 -1.04
CA GLU A 123 -9.17 11.19 0.19
C GLU A 123 -8.00 10.24 -0.11
N MET A 124 -8.13 9.37 -1.11
CA MET A 124 -7.01 8.56 -1.61
C MET A 124 -5.85 9.41 -2.11
N THR A 125 -6.13 10.51 -2.82
CA THR A 125 -5.09 11.43 -3.31
C THR A 125 -4.34 12.09 -2.15
N LEU A 126 -5.04 12.48 -1.10
CA LEU A 126 -4.42 13.02 0.13
C LEU A 126 -3.62 11.93 0.85
N MET A 127 -4.13 10.70 0.90
CA MET A 127 -3.45 9.58 1.53
C MET A 127 -2.15 9.23 0.84
N VAL A 128 -2.14 9.15 -0.49
CA VAL A 128 -0.93 8.90 -1.30
C VAL A 128 0.17 9.91 -1.00
N LYS A 129 -0.17 11.20 -0.81
CA LYS A 129 0.83 12.22 -0.44
C LYS A 129 1.44 11.96 0.94
N ARG A 130 0.63 11.53 1.90
CA ARG A 130 1.09 11.19 3.27
C ARG A 130 1.95 9.93 3.29
N VAL A 131 1.51 8.87 2.63
CA VAL A 131 2.26 7.62 2.46
C VAL A 131 3.59 7.88 1.73
N GLY A 132 3.57 8.65 0.64
CA GLY A 132 4.78 8.99 -0.10
C GLY A 132 5.82 9.75 0.72
N ALA A 133 5.39 10.69 1.57
CA ALA A 133 6.29 11.38 2.49
C ALA A 133 6.93 10.42 3.50
N HIS A 134 6.13 9.51 4.06
CA HIS A 134 6.59 8.52 5.03
C HIS A 134 7.59 7.52 4.43
N LEU A 135 7.29 6.99 3.24
CA LEU A 135 8.17 6.06 2.52
C LEU A 135 9.48 6.72 2.08
N ALA A 136 9.45 8.02 1.74
CA ALA A 136 10.66 8.77 1.42
C ALA A 136 11.57 9.01 2.64
N THR A 137 11.02 9.02 3.86
CA THR A 137 11.77 9.21 5.10
C THR A 137 12.30 7.92 5.73
N ALA A 138 11.80 6.75 5.35
CA ALA A 138 12.30 5.47 5.86
C ALA A 138 13.76 5.24 5.37
N PRO A 139 14.73 4.98 6.26
CA PRO A 139 16.11 4.74 5.84
C PRO A 139 16.19 3.52 4.90
N ARG A 140 16.79 3.69 3.72
CA ARG A 140 17.26 2.55 2.92
C ARG A 140 18.40 1.87 3.68
N THR A 141 18.10 0.89 4.52
CA THR A 141 19.11 -0.03 5.05
C THR A 141 19.60 -0.93 3.91
N GLY A 142 20.70 -0.53 3.28
CA GLY A 142 21.33 -1.31 2.23
C GLY A 142 22.57 -0.67 1.63
N LEU A 143 23.68 -0.65 2.39
CA LEU A 143 24.98 -1.14 1.91
C LEU A 143 25.99 -1.16 3.08
N PRO A 144 26.51 -2.32 3.54
CA PRO A 144 27.84 -2.32 4.13
C PRO A 144 28.82 -2.05 2.98
N ALA A 145 29.44 -0.87 3.01
CA ALA A 145 30.62 -0.59 2.20
C ALA A 145 31.69 -1.62 2.58
N GLY A 146 32.07 -2.47 1.64
CA GLY A 146 33.11 -3.47 1.82
C GLY A 146 34.46 -2.82 2.16
N GLY A 147 35.19 -3.49 3.05
CA GLY A 147 36.61 -3.28 3.33
C GLY A 147 37.37 -4.58 3.13
#